data_AF-A0A2Z6RXT7-F1
#
_entry.id   AF-A0A2Z6RXT7-F1
#
_cell.length_a   1.000
_cell.length_b   1.000
_cell.length_c   1.000
_cell.angle_alpha   90.00
_cell.angle_beta   90.00
_cell.angle_gamma   90.00
#
_symmetry.space_group_name_H-M   'P 1'
#
loop_
_entity.id
_entity.type
_entity.pdbx_description
1 polymer ?
#
loop_
_entity_poly.entity_id
_entity_poly.type
_entity_poly.pdbx_seq_one_letter_code
_entity_poly.pdbx_strand_id
1 'polypeptide(L)'
;MIDKIEIMTKHGNLSITLQQNLLKARFPKMNYLDSDLLNAIQKFKSLNRSNMHNDASDLLINLVQKKQEDLQFFIKFEFDNNN
;
A
#
# COMPACT_ATOMS: atom_id res chain seq x y z
N MET A 1 16.72 -11.94 -4.92
CA MET A 1 16.41 -11.34 -3.59
C MET A 1 15.09 -10.58 -3.64
N ILE A 2 14.90 -9.72 -4.64
CA ILE A 2 13.65 -8.96 -4.86
C ILE A 2 12.41 -9.86 -4.95
N ASP A 3 12.43 -10.94 -5.73
CA ASP A 3 11.29 -11.87 -5.83
C ASP A 3 10.90 -12.49 -4.47
N LYS A 4 11.88 -12.66 -3.58
CA LYS A 4 11.63 -13.18 -2.24
C LYS A 4 10.95 -12.13 -1.36
N ILE A 5 11.41 -10.88 -1.43
CA ILE A 5 10.77 -9.73 -0.75
C ILE A 5 9.34 -9.58 -1.23
N GLU A 6 9.11 -9.71 -2.53
CA GLU A 6 7.77 -9.64 -3.12
C GLU A 6 6.87 -10.75 -2.58
N ILE A 7 7.30 -12.01 -2.62
CA ILE A 7 6.48 -13.13 -2.10
C ILE A 7 6.17 -12.95 -0.61
N MET A 8 7.18 -12.58 0.18
CA MET A 8 7.06 -12.41 1.63
C MET A 8 6.16 -11.24 2.03
N THR A 9 6.18 -10.16 1.24
CA THR A 9 5.38 -8.96 1.47
C THR A 9 3.96 -9.11 0.91
N LYS A 10 3.83 -9.63 -0.31
CA LYS A 10 2.55 -9.67 -1.02
C LYS A 10 1.69 -10.87 -0.65
N HIS A 11 2.29 -12.04 -0.54
CA HIS A 11 1.58 -13.30 -0.32
C HIS A 11 1.73 -13.81 1.11
N GLY A 12 2.87 -13.54 1.76
CA GLY A 12 3.13 -13.98 3.12
C GLY A 12 2.64 -13.04 4.23
N ASN A 13 2.36 -11.77 3.89
CA ASN A 13 2.03 -10.69 4.86
C ASN A 13 2.97 -10.67 6.09
N LEU A 14 4.24 -11.00 5.88
CA LEU A 14 5.21 -11.13 6.97
C LEU A 14 5.61 -9.75 7.50
N SER A 15 5.85 -9.66 8.82
CA SER A 15 6.37 -8.42 9.42
C SER A 15 7.76 -8.07 8.89
N ILE A 16 8.08 -6.77 8.85
CA ILE A 16 9.36 -6.27 8.29
C ILE A 16 10.55 -6.95 8.98
N THR A 17 10.53 -7.05 10.32
CA THR A 17 11.60 -7.67 11.11
C THR A 17 11.81 -9.15 10.73
N LEU A 18 10.71 -9.89 10.55
CA LEU A 18 10.78 -11.29 10.17
C LEU A 18 11.32 -11.44 8.74
N GLN A 19 10.91 -10.57 7.82
CA GLN A 19 11.44 -10.55 6.47
C GLN A 19 12.94 -10.28 6.45
N GLN A 20 13.40 -9.29 7.22
CA GLN A 20 14.82 -8.94 7.31
C GLN A 20 15.66 -10.10 7.84
N ASN A 21 15.23 -10.77 8.91
CA ASN A 21 15.96 -11.90 9.48
C ASN A 21 16.05 -13.08 8.49
N LEU A 22 14.97 -13.38 7.79
CA LEU A 22 14.94 -14.45 6.78
C LEU A 22 15.81 -14.12 5.57
N LEU A 23 15.88 -12.85 5.16
CA LEU A 23 16.73 -12.41 4.05
C LEU A 23 18.22 -12.42 4.44
N LYS A 24 18.55 -12.05 5.69
CA LYS A 24 19.90 -12.18 6.27
C LYS A 24 20.36 -13.64 6.33
N ALA A 25 19.51 -14.52 6.83
CA ALA A 25 19.83 -15.95 6.88
C ALA A 25 20.00 -16.57 5.48
N ARG A 26 19.18 -16.15 4.50
CA ARG A 26 19.19 -16.71 3.15
C ARG A 26 20.30 -16.15 2.25
N PHE A 27 20.70 -14.90 2.45
CA PHE A 27 21.71 -14.22 1.65
C PHE A 27 22.86 -13.66 2.52
N PRO A 28 23.59 -14.51 3.27
CA PRO A 28 24.60 -14.06 4.25
C PRO A 28 25.86 -13.46 3.63
N LYS A 29 26.13 -13.75 2.35
CA LYS A 29 27.30 -13.24 1.60
C LYS A 29 27.04 -11.92 0.88
N MET A 30 25.82 -11.40 0.97
CA MET A 30 25.41 -10.21 0.24
C MET A 30 25.56 -9.01 1.17
N ASN A 31 26.44 -8.08 0.81
CA ASN A 31 26.62 -6.85 1.57
C ASN A 31 25.52 -5.86 1.16
N TYR A 32 24.49 -5.73 1.99
CA TYR A 32 23.44 -4.71 1.83
C TYR A 32 23.30 -3.93 3.14
N LEU A 33 22.90 -2.66 3.03
CA LEU A 33 22.54 -1.89 4.21
C LEU A 33 21.15 -2.31 4.70
N ASP A 34 20.94 -2.28 6.01
CA ASP A 34 19.63 -2.57 6.59
C ASP A 34 18.55 -1.57 6.12
N SER A 35 18.95 -0.33 5.79
CA SER A 35 18.06 0.69 5.24
C SER A 35 17.61 0.37 3.82
N ASP A 36 18.50 -0.16 2.97
CA ASP A 36 18.16 -0.57 1.60
C ASP A 36 17.13 -1.69 1.62
N LEU A 37 17.29 -2.64 2.55
CA LEU A 37 16.36 -3.74 2.73
C LEU A 37 14.98 -3.26 3.20
N LEU A 38 14.97 -2.34 4.17
CA LEU A 38 13.75 -1.70 4.66
C LEU A 38 13.02 -0.94 3.56
N ASN A 39 13.76 -0.18 2.75
CA ASN A 39 13.21 0.58 1.63
C ASN A 39 12.62 -0.35 0.56
N ALA A 40 13.31 -1.45 0.24
CA ALA A 40 12.82 -2.45 -0.69
C ALA A 40 11.50 -3.07 -0.20
N ILE A 41 11.43 -3.52 1.05
CA ILE A 41 10.21 -4.10 1.64
C ILE A 41 9.05 -3.09 1.63
N GLN A 42 9.32 -1.83 2.02
CA GLN A 42 8.30 -0.78 2.03
C GLN A 42 7.75 -0.47 0.64
N LYS A 43 8.61 -0.46 -0.39
CA LYS A 43 8.18 -0.27 -1.78
C LYS A 43 7.20 -1.35 -2.25
N PHE A 44 7.41 -2.60 -1.87
CA PHE A 44 6.47 -3.68 -2.19
C PHE A 44 5.18 -3.60 -1.37
N LYS A 45 5.25 -3.10 -0.14
CA LYS A 45 4.07 -2.90 0.71
C LYS A 45 3.19 -1.76 0.20
N SER A 46 3.78 -0.65 -0.26
CA SER A 46 3.04 0.46 -0.85
C SER A 46 2.40 0.08 -2.19
N LEU A 47 3.10 -0.69 -3.03
CA LEU A 47 2.56 -1.23 -4.28
C LEU A 47 1.37 -2.18 -4.05
N ASN A 48 1.35 -2.91 -2.94
CA ASN A 48 0.18 -3.72 -2.58
C ASN A 48 -0.96 -2.86 -2.03
N ARG A 49 -0.66 -1.81 -1.25
CA ARG A 49 -1.67 -0.90 -0.72
C ARG A 49 -2.30 -0.03 -1.80
N SER A 50 -1.61 0.28 -2.90
CA SER A 50 -2.23 0.97 -4.04
C SER A 50 -3.33 0.14 -4.73
N ASN A 51 -3.39 -1.17 -4.48
CA ASN A 51 -4.50 -2.03 -4.90
C ASN A 51 -5.56 -2.23 -3.81
N MET A 52 -5.35 -1.70 -2.59
CA MET A 52 -6.39 -1.60 -1.56
C MET A 52 -7.12 -0.28 -1.75
N HIS A 53 -8.08 -0.33 -2.67
CA HIS A 53 -9.22 0.57 -2.68
C HIS A 53 -9.86 0.56 -1.28
N ASN A 54 -9.64 1.62 -0.51
CA ASN A 54 -10.43 1.86 0.69
C ASN A 54 -11.70 2.60 0.32
N ASP A 55 -12.74 2.49 1.14
CA ASP A 55 -14.06 3.08 0.87
C ASP A 55 -13.98 4.57 0.53
N ALA A 56 -13.06 5.32 1.15
CA ALA A 56 -12.86 6.74 0.86
C ALA A 56 -12.24 6.96 -0.53
N SER A 57 -11.28 6.13 -0.95
CA SER A 57 -10.69 6.20 -2.29
C SER A 57 -11.68 5.78 -3.37
N ASP A 58 -12.53 4.79 -3.11
CA ASP A 58 -13.59 4.37 -4.05
C ASP A 58 -14.67 5.43 -4.17
N LEU A 59 -15.08 6.01 -3.04
CA LEU A 59 -15.98 7.15 -3.04
C LEU A 59 -15.40 8.30 -3.87
N LEU A 60 -14.12 8.65 -3.66
CA LEU A 60 -13.48 9.72 -4.44
C LEU A 60 -13.47 9.41 -5.94
N ILE A 61 -13.11 8.19 -6.34
CA ILE A 61 -13.11 7.77 -7.75
C ILE A 61 -14.51 7.92 -8.35
N ASN A 62 -15.53 7.40 -7.67
CA ASN A 62 -16.92 7.47 -8.13
C ASN A 62 -17.42 8.91 -8.26
N LEU A 63 -17.05 9.79 -7.31
CA LEU A 63 -17.43 11.20 -7.35
C LEU A 63 -16.76 11.95 -8.52
N VAL A 64 -15.49 11.64 -8.81
CA VAL A 64 -14.78 12.22 -9.95
C VAL A 64 -15.40 11.77 -11.27
N GLN A 65 -15.74 10.49 -11.41
CA GLN A 65 -16.42 9.96 -12.59
C GLN A 65 -17.78 10.64 -12.83
N LYS A 66 -18.62 10.75 -11.79
CA LYS A 66 -19.91 11.47 -11.90
C LYS A 66 -19.76 12.92 -12.33
N LYS A 67 -18.72 13.62 -11.86
CA LYS A 67 -18.44 15.00 -12.28
C LYS A 67 -17.99 15.10 -13.74
N GLN A 68 -17.37 14.06 -14.28
CA GLN A 68 -17.01 14.01 -15.70
C GLN A 68 -18.24 13.75 -16.58
N GLU A 69 -19.19 12.96 -16.10
CA GLU A 69 -20.46 12.68 -16.78
C GLU A 69 -21.42 13.88 -16.74
N ASP A 70 -21.48 14.58 -15.61
CA ASP A 70 -22.29 15.77 -15.41
C ASP A 70 -21.46 16.91 -14.79
N LEU A 71 -21.18 17.94 -15.59
CA LEU A 71 -20.43 19.12 -15.16
C LEU A 71 -21.16 19.94 -14.08
N GLN A 72 -22.48 19.80 -13.94
CA GLN A 72 -23.26 20.44 -12.90
C GLN A 72 -23.36 19.59 -11.62
N PHE A 73 -22.79 18.39 -11.61
CA PHE A 73 -22.74 17.57 -10.42
C PHE A 73 -21.90 18.26 -9.32
N PHE A 74 -22.54 18.52 -8.19
CA PHE A 74 -21.88 19.03 -6.99
C PHE A 74 -22.34 18.27 -5.75
N ILE A 75 -21.45 18.18 -4.76
CA ILE A 75 -21.68 17.46 -3.50
C ILE A 75 -21.89 18.51 -2.42
N LYS A 76 -22.97 18.36 -1.66
CA LYS A 76 -23.21 19.13 -0.44
C LYS A 76 -23.02 18.20 0.75
N PHE A 77 -22.11 18.55 1.65
CA PHE A 77 -21.98 17.86 2.93
C PHE A 77 -23.09 18.35 3.87
N GLU A 78 -23.85 17.40 4.40
CA GLU A 78 -24.77 17.67 5.50
C GLU A 78 -24.20 17.03 6.75
N PHE A 79 -24.07 17.83 7.80
CA PHE A 79 -23.67 17.35 9.12
C PHE A 79 -24.95 17.10 9.91
N ASP A 80 -25.03 15.95 10.58
CA ASP A 80 -26.11 15.69 11.52
C ASP A 80 -26.03 16.70 12.66
N ASN A 81 -27.08 17.49 12.83
CA ASN A 81 -27.20 18.48 13.92
C ASN A 81 -27.61 17.84 15.26
N ASN A 82 -27.53 16.52 15.38
CA ASN A 82 -27.92 15.80 16.59
C ASN A 82 -26.72 15.68 17.52
N ASN A 83 -26.64 16.64 18.43
CA ASN A 83 -25.74 16.67 19.57
C ASN A 83 -26.23 15.73 20.68
#